data_AF-A0A4S2LVD5-F1
#
_entry.id   AF-A0A4S2LVD5-F1
#
_cell.length_a   1.000
_cell.length_b   1.000
_cell.length_c   1.000
_cell.angle_alpha   90.00
_cell.angle_beta   90.00
_cell.angle_gamma   90.00
#
_symmetry.space_group_name_H-M   'P 1'
#
loop_
_entity.id
_entity.type
_entity.pdbx_description
1 polymer ?
#
loop_
_entity_poly.entity_id
_entity_poly.type
_entity_poly.pdbx_seq_one_letter_code
_entity_poly.pdbx_strand_id
1 'polypeptide(L)'
;MKMSAACQRLYKRSTTRFPHMEHYKYDYYREPVLKDKVSGRGEKEPRAVCVGEMTVMLSCLKNNDFDEAPCTQVIDAFKTCVQVAEAKRAKDRELRRSGVLEPGDEETRRLPASQVTKLLQRFPEPK
;
A
#
# COMPACT_ATOMS: atom_id res chain seq x y z
N MET A 1 -28.92 24.55 -19.84
CA MET A 1 -28.39 24.73 -18.46
C MET A 1 -26.91 25.11 -18.55
N LYS A 2 -26.53 26.34 -18.19
CA LYS A 2 -25.12 26.79 -18.24
C LYS A 2 -24.42 26.36 -16.95
N MET A 3 -23.49 25.41 -17.04
CA MET A 3 -22.67 24.98 -15.90
C MET A 3 -21.81 26.13 -15.39
N SER A 4 -21.71 26.28 -14.07
CA SER A 4 -20.98 27.39 -13.43
C SER A 4 -19.49 27.38 -13.79
N ALA A 5 -18.85 28.55 -13.77
CA ALA A 5 -17.44 28.73 -14.10
C ALA A 5 -16.48 27.94 -13.18
N ALA A 6 -16.96 27.44 -12.04
CA ALA A 6 -16.22 26.52 -11.17
C ALA A 6 -16.19 25.09 -11.74
N CYS A 7 -17.33 24.60 -12.26
CA CYS A 7 -17.40 23.29 -12.95
C CYS A 7 -16.55 23.26 -14.22
N GLN A 8 -16.49 24.36 -14.97
CA GLN A 8 -15.62 24.46 -16.16
C GLN A 8 -14.13 24.41 -15.80
N ARG A 9 -13.73 24.97 -14.66
CA ARG A 9 -12.32 24.94 -14.20
C ARG A 9 -11.90 23.55 -13.72
N LEU A 10 -12.80 22.76 -13.13
CA LEU A 10 -12.53 21.36 -12.78
C LEU A 10 -12.35 20.48 -14.02
N TYR A 11 -13.09 20.74 -15.10
CA TYR A 11 -12.95 20.06 -16.39
C TYR A 11 -11.72 20.53 -17.21
N LYS A 12 -11.13 21.69 -16.88
CA LYS A 12 -9.93 22.24 -17.53
C LYS A 12 -8.61 21.89 -16.82
N ARG A 13 -8.56 20.81 -16.01
CA ARG A 13 -7.29 20.20 -15.60
C ARG A 13 -6.74 19.35 -16.77
N SER A 14 -6.13 20.05 -17.72
CA SER A 14 -5.26 19.58 -18.82
C SER A 14 -5.80 18.46 -19.73
N THR A 15 -6.70 18.80 -20.65
CA THR A 15 -7.10 17.93 -21.77
C THR A 15 -6.57 18.41 -23.14
N THR A 16 -5.63 19.36 -23.17
CA THR A 16 -5.19 20.01 -24.43
C THR A 16 -3.86 19.50 -25.00
N ARG A 17 -3.25 18.46 -24.42
CA ARG A 17 -2.14 17.74 -25.04
C ARG A 17 -2.50 16.27 -25.17
N PHE A 18 -3.31 15.95 -26.17
CA PHE A 18 -3.23 14.63 -26.77
C PHE A 18 -2.05 14.69 -27.73
N PRO A 19 -0.91 14.03 -27.45
CA PRO A 19 0.11 13.89 -28.49
C PRO A 19 -0.47 13.09 -29.64
N HIS A 20 0.21 13.17 -30.77
CA HIS A 20 -0.16 12.63 -32.06
C HIS A 20 -0.52 11.13 -31.97
N MET A 21 -1.80 10.81 -31.76
CA MET A 21 -2.32 9.44 -31.65
C MET A 21 -2.76 8.87 -33.01
N GLU A 22 -2.24 9.40 -34.13
CA GLU A 22 -2.68 9.03 -35.48
C GLU A 22 -2.51 7.54 -35.82
N HIS A 23 -1.65 6.82 -35.08
CA HIS A 23 -1.37 5.40 -35.31
C HIS A 23 -2.18 4.45 -34.41
N TYR A 24 -3.04 4.97 -33.53
CA TYR A 24 -3.82 4.15 -32.62
C TYR A 24 -5.25 3.95 -33.12
N LYS A 25 -5.72 2.70 -33.09
CA LYS A 25 -7.08 2.33 -33.50
C LYS A 25 -8.17 2.97 -32.63
N TYR A 26 -7.84 3.33 -31.39
CA TYR A 26 -8.78 3.82 -30.39
C TYR A 26 -8.32 5.14 -29.79
N ASP A 27 -9.28 5.96 -29.38
CA ASP A 27 -9.03 7.20 -28.65
C ASP A 27 -8.64 6.87 -27.20
N TYR A 28 -7.36 7.08 -26.86
CA TYR A 28 -6.89 6.93 -25.50
C TYR A 28 -6.89 8.26 -24.75
N TYR A 29 -7.37 8.27 -23.51
CA TYR A 29 -7.28 9.45 -22.62
C TYR A 29 -5.84 9.80 -22.23
N ARG A 30 -4.90 8.85 -22.39
CA ARG A 30 -3.47 9.00 -22.09
C ARG A 30 -2.69 8.27 -23.16
N GLU A 31 -1.47 8.72 -23.41
CA GLU A 31 -0.50 7.98 -24.21
C GLU A 31 -0.38 6.53 -23.74
N PRO A 32 -0.53 5.54 -24.63
CA PRO A 32 -0.37 4.13 -24.30
C PRO A 32 1.13 3.75 -24.24
N VAL A 33 1.91 4.53 -23.51
CA VAL A 33 3.34 4.31 -23.26
C VAL A 33 3.51 3.83 -21.83
N LEU A 34 4.37 2.84 -21.63
CA LEU A 34 4.69 2.33 -20.30
C LEU A 34 5.44 3.39 -19.48
N LYS A 35 5.23 3.37 -18.17
CA LYS A 35 5.92 4.28 -17.24
C LYS A 35 7.03 3.54 -16.52
N ASP A 36 8.08 4.25 -16.16
CA ASP A 36 9.20 3.72 -15.37
C ASP A 36 8.84 3.49 -13.88
N LYS A 37 7.55 3.40 -13.54
CA LYS A 37 7.07 3.19 -12.18
C LYS A 37 5.75 2.44 -12.13
N VAL A 38 5.61 1.60 -11.11
CA VAL A 38 4.39 0.86 -10.81
C VAL A 38 3.72 1.37 -9.53
N SER A 39 2.41 1.17 -9.40
CA SER A 39 1.67 1.59 -8.20
C SER A 39 1.73 0.52 -7.10
N GLY A 40 2.32 0.83 -5.94
CA GLY A 40 2.32 -0.06 -4.77
C GLY A 40 1.02 -0.07 -3.96
N ARG A 41 -0.16 0.05 -4.60
CA ARG A 41 -1.43 0.23 -3.89
C ARG A 41 -1.87 -1.03 -3.11
N GLY A 42 -1.48 -2.22 -3.57
CA GLY A 42 -1.83 -3.50 -2.94
C GLY A 42 -0.89 -3.96 -1.81
N GLU A 43 0.31 -3.39 -1.71
CA GLU A 43 1.36 -3.83 -0.76
C GLU A 43 1.30 -3.10 0.60
N LYS A 44 0.16 -2.47 0.89
CA LYS A 44 -0.04 -1.84 2.19
C LYS A 44 -0.44 -2.92 3.18
N GLU A 45 0.38 -3.12 4.20
CA GLU A 45 0.00 -3.97 5.32
C GLU A 45 -1.35 -3.53 5.91
N PRO A 46 -2.19 -4.48 6.35
CA PRO A 46 -3.40 -4.16 7.06
C PRO A 46 -3.05 -3.36 8.32
N ARG A 47 -3.77 -2.24 8.53
CA ARG A 47 -3.51 -1.32 9.66
C ARG A 47 -3.78 -1.97 11.02
N ALA A 48 -4.77 -2.86 11.09
CA ALA A 48 -5.14 -3.56 12.31
C ALA A 48 -4.55 -4.97 12.30
N VAL A 49 -3.45 -5.14 13.04
CA VAL A 49 -2.82 -6.43 13.33
C VAL A 49 -3.15 -6.77 14.79
N CYS A 50 -3.27 -8.05 15.15
CA CYS A 50 -3.60 -8.52 16.51
C CYS A 50 -5.05 -8.24 16.98
N VAL A 51 -6.01 -8.13 16.05
CA VAL A 51 -7.43 -7.90 16.42
C VAL A 51 -8.00 -9.06 17.25
N GLY A 52 -7.61 -10.31 16.96
CA GLY A 52 -8.03 -11.48 17.75
C GLY A 52 -7.66 -11.34 19.23
N GLU A 53 -6.37 -11.20 19.53
CA GLU A 53 -5.88 -11.02 20.90
C GLU A 53 -6.50 -9.80 21.59
N MET A 54 -6.69 -8.70 20.85
CA MET A 54 -7.35 -7.50 21.36
C MET A 54 -8.78 -7.78 21.82
N THR A 55 -9.56 -8.55 21.05
CA THR A 55 -10.94 -8.88 21.43
C THR A 55 -11.02 -9.77 22.67
N VAL A 56 -10.09 -10.73 22.82
CA VAL A 56 -10.02 -11.60 24.00
C VAL A 56 -9.63 -10.80 25.23
N MET A 57 -8.63 -9.92 25.11
CA MET A 57 -8.19 -9.02 26.19
C MET A 57 -9.34 -8.13 26.67
N LEU A 58 -10.04 -7.48 25.75
CA LEU A 58 -11.18 -6.62 26.07
C LEU A 58 -12.34 -7.40 26.70
N SER A 59 -12.56 -8.65 26.28
CA SER A 59 -13.56 -9.52 26.91
C SER A 59 -13.19 -9.88 28.35
N CYS A 60 -11.92 -10.17 28.62
CA CYS A 60 -11.47 -10.48 29.97
C CYS A 60 -11.62 -9.27 30.89
N LEU A 61 -11.17 -8.11 30.44
CA LEU A 61 -11.26 -6.86 31.20
C LEU A 61 -12.73 -6.52 31.49
N LYS A 62 -13.62 -6.64 30.51
CA LYS A 62 -15.05 -6.39 30.70
C LYS A 62 -15.68 -7.28 31.77
N ASN A 63 -15.25 -8.54 31.90
CA ASN A 63 -15.81 -9.47 32.88
C ASN A 63 -15.28 -9.26 34.31
N ASN A 64 -14.18 -8.53 34.47
CA ASN A 64 -13.50 -8.29 35.75
C ASN A 64 -13.42 -6.78 36.07
N ASP A 65 -14.43 -6.00 35.67
CA ASP A 65 -14.49 -4.55 35.94
C ASP A 65 -13.23 -3.76 35.54
N PHE A 66 -12.55 -4.22 34.49
CA PHE A 66 -11.29 -3.69 33.96
C PHE A 66 -10.07 -3.85 34.88
N ASP A 67 -10.11 -4.78 35.84
CA ASP A 67 -8.93 -5.17 36.61
C ASP A 67 -7.96 -5.99 35.76
N GLU A 68 -6.69 -5.55 35.74
CA GLU A 68 -5.65 -6.20 34.95
C GLU A 68 -5.12 -7.49 35.59
N ALA A 69 -5.15 -7.60 36.93
CA ALA A 69 -4.61 -8.74 37.67
C ALA A 69 -5.13 -10.11 37.20
N PRO A 70 -6.45 -10.33 37.02
CA PRO A 70 -6.97 -11.59 36.50
C PRO A 70 -6.71 -11.80 34.99
N CYS A 71 -6.42 -10.73 34.25
CA CYS A 71 -6.27 -10.74 32.79
C CYS A 71 -4.82 -10.69 32.29
N THR A 72 -3.84 -10.79 33.20
CA THR A 72 -2.39 -10.70 32.92
C THR A 72 -1.95 -11.58 31.73
N GLN A 73 -2.37 -12.85 31.72
CA GLN A 73 -2.00 -13.79 30.64
C GLN A 73 -2.48 -13.32 29.25
N VAL A 74 -3.69 -12.76 29.18
CA VAL A 74 -4.29 -12.29 27.92
C VAL A 74 -3.65 -10.98 27.47
N ILE A 75 -3.31 -10.12 28.43
CA ILE A 75 -2.57 -8.88 28.18
C ILE A 75 -1.17 -9.19 27.61
N ASP A 76 -0.48 -10.20 28.16
CA ASP A 76 0.85 -10.60 27.68
C ASP A 76 0.79 -11.24 26.28
N ALA A 77 -0.25 -12.03 26.00
CA ALA A 77 -0.52 -12.54 24.65
C ALA A 77 -0.74 -11.39 23.63
N PHE A 78 -1.51 -10.37 24.00
CA PHE A 78 -1.69 -9.20 23.15
C PHE A 78 -0.37 -8.44 22.93
N LYS A 79 0.40 -8.18 23.99
CA LYS A 79 1.68 -7.47 23.92
C LYS A 79 2.70 -8.21 23.04
N THR A 80 2.80 -9.53 23.19
CA THR A 80 3.72 -10.34 22.36
C THR A 80 3.33 -10.28 20.89
N CYS A 81 2.04 -10.35 20.55
CA CYS A 81 1.58 -10.17 19.17
C CYS A 81 1.98 -8.79 18.61
N VAL A 82 1.79 -7.72 19.39
CA VAL A 82 2.17 -6.36 18.98
C VAL A 82 3.67 -6.26 18.73
N GLN A 83 4.51 -6.78 19.64
CA GLN A 83 5.97 -6.77 19.49
C GLN A 83 6.42 -7.49 18.21
N VAL A 84 5.85 -8.67 17.93
CA VAL A 84 6.16 -9.42 16.70
C VAL A 84 5.74 -8.62 15.45
N ALA A 85 4.55 -8.02 15.48
CA ALA A 85 4.06 -7.21 14.37
C ALA A 85 4.92 -5.95 14.12
N GLU A 86 5.37 -5.29 15.18
CA GLU A 86 6.28 -4.14 15.10
C GLU A 86 7.67 -4.53 14.59
N ALA A 87 8.21 -5.66 15.06
CA ALA A 87 9.48 -6.20 14.58
C ALA A 87 9.41 -6.53 13.08
N LYS A 88 8.31 -7.14 12.61
CA LYS A 88 8.09 -7.40 11.17
C LYS A 88 8.02 -6.09 10.38
N ARG A 89 7.24 -5.12 10.83
CA ARG A 89 7.15 -3.78 10.22
C ARG A 89 8.51 -3.08 10.13
N ALA A 90 9.34 -3.19 11.15
CA ALA A 90 10.67 -2.60 11.17
C ALA A 90 11.56 -3.24 10.09
N LYS A 91 11.57 -4.58 10.02
CA LYS A 91 12.30 -5.33 8.98
C LYS A 91 11.83 -4.95 7.58
N ASP A 92 10.53 -4.92 7.33
CA ASP A 92 9.99 -4.57 6.01
C ASP A 92 10.33 -3.13 5.60
N ARG A 93 10.37 -2.20 6.57
CA ARG A 93 10.82 -0.82 6.33
C ARG A 93 12.30 -0.76 6.00
N GLU A 94 13.13 -1.52 6.69
CA GLU A 94 14.57 -1.60 6.44
C GLU A 94 14.87 -2.21 5.07
N LEU A 95 14.20 -3.30 4.71
CA LEU A 95 14.28 -3.93 3.39
C LEU A 95 13.88 -2.97 2.25
N ARG A 96 12.81 -2.21 2.45
CA ARG A 96 12.39 -1.17 1.49
C ARG A 96 13.45 -0.06 1.33
N ARG A 97 14.16 0.29 2.42
CA ARG A 97 15.24 1.30 2.42
C ARG A 97 16.52 0.79 1.76
N SER A 98 16.99 -0.39 2.15
CA SER A 98 18.23 -0.99 1.66
C SER A 98 18.19 -1.20 0.15
N GLY A 99 17.00 -1.42 -0.42
CA GLY A 99 16.82 -1.52 -1.86
C GLY A 99 17.45 -2.74 -2.48
N VAL A 100 17.81 -3.71 -1.65
CA VAL A 100 18.21 -5.04 -2.05
C VAL A 100 17.02 -5.70 -2.74
N LEU A 101 17.28 -6.30 -3.91
CA LEU A 101 16.31 -7.10 -4.64
C LEU A 101 16.26 -8.46 -3.96
N GLU A 102 15.35 -8.63 -3.02
CA GLU A 102 15.09 -9.95 -2.46
C GLU A 102 14.29 -10.81 -3.45
N PRO A 103 14.49 -12.14 -3.45
CA PRO A 103 13.58 -13.04 -4.15
C PRO A 103 12.16 -12.73 -3.67
N GLY A 104 11.23 -12.55 -4.62
CA GLY A 104 9.86 -12.16 -4.32
C GLY A 104 9.18 -13.13 -3.36
N ASP A 105 8.09 -12.69 -2.73
CA ASP A 105 7.34 -13.49 -1.75
C ASP A 105 7.13 -14.93 -2.27
N GLU A 106 7.60 -15.94 -1.54
CA GLU A 106 7.52 -17.37 -1.93
C GLU A 106 6.09 -17.79 -2.34
N GLU A 107 5.09 -17.17 -1.71
CA GLU A 107 3.67 -17.46 -1.89
C GLU A 107 3.08 -16.83 -3.16
N THR A 108 3.45 -15.58 -3.46
CA THR A 108 2.91 -14.83 -4.61
C THR A 108 3.84 -14.81 -5.82
N ARG A 109 5.11 -15.17 -5.65
CA ARG A 109 6.21 -15.04 -6.63
C ARG A 109 6.30 -13.64 -7.26
N ARG A 110 5.79 -12.62 -6.58
CA ARG A 110 5.77 -11.23 -7.06
C ARG A 110 6.82 -10.43 -6.32
N LEU A 111 7.54 -9.59 -7.06
CA LEU A 111 8.43 -8.60 -6.49
C LEU A 111 7.60 -7.43 -5.95
N PRO A 112 8.00 -6.81 -4.84
CA PRO A 112 7.35 -5.60 -4.35
C PRO A 112 7.53 -4.46 -5.35
N ALA A 113 6.51 -3.61 -5.47
CA ALA A 113 6.43 -2.49 -6.41
C ALA A 113 7.61 -1.52 -6.28
N SER A 114 8.17 -1.39 -5.09
CA SER A 114 9.38 -0.61 -4.84
C SER A 114 10.61 -1.17 -5.57
N GLN A 115 10.79 -2.49 -5.58
CA GLN A 115 11.86 -3.17 -6.30
C GLN A 115 11.60 -3.14 -7.81
N VAL A 116 10.37 -3.40 -8.25
CA VAL A 116 10.00 -3.30 -9.67
C VAL A 116 10.24 -1.90 -10.22
N THR A 117 9.87 -0.86 -9.46
CA THR A 117 10.12 0.54 -9.87
C THR A 117 11.61 0.83 -9.98
N LYS A 118 12.45 0.33 -9.05
CA LYS A 118 13.91 0.48 -9.16
C LYS A 118 14.45 -0.23 -10.41
N LEU A 119 13.91 -1.38 -10.77
CA LEU A 119 14.31 -2.11 -11.97
C LEU A 119 13.90 -1.36 -13.25
N LEU A 120 12.66 -0.87 -13.34
CA LEU A 120 12.19 -0.06 -14.47
C LEU A 120 12.96 1.24 -14.62
N GLN A 121 13.40 1.86 -13.53
CA GLN A 121 14.26 3.05 -13.58
C GLN A 121 15.66 2.76 -14.12
N ARG A 122 16.18 1.54 -13.96
CA ARG A 122 17.46 1.13 -14.55
C ARG A 122 17.36 0.86 -16.04
N PHE A 123 16.19 0.39 -16.49
CA PHE A 123 15.90 0.06 -17.89
C PHE A 123 14.63 0.80 -18.35
N PRO A 124 14.74 2.12 -18.57
CA PRO A 124 13.59 2.91 -18.99
C PRO A 124 13.16 2.57 -20.41
N GLU A 125 11.88 2.75 -20.68
CA GLU A 125 11.34 2.57 -22.03
C GLU A 125 11.85 3.67 -22.97
N PRO A 126 12.21 3.33 -24.22
CA PRO A 126 12.56 4.33 -25.22
C PRO A 126 11.35 5.23 -25.51
N LYS A 127 11.60 6.53 -25.63
CA LYS A 127 10.57 7.54 -25.90
C LYS A 127 10.34 7.74 -27.38
#